data_AF-A0A2N6G5C8-F1
#
_entry.id   AF-A0A2N6G5C8-F1
#
_cell.length_a   1.000
_cell.length_b   1.000
_cell.length_c   1.000
_cell.angle_alpha   90.00
_cell.angle_beta   90.00
_cell.angle_gamma   90.00
#
_symmetry.space_group_name_H-M   'P 1'
#
loop_
_entity.id
_entity.type
_entity.pdbx_description
1 polymer ?
#
loop_
_entity_poly.entity_id
_entity_poly.type
_entity_poly.pdbx_seq_one_letter_code
_entity_poly.pdbx_strand_id
1 'polypeptide(L)'
;MRFLALFCIIFSFIYALPEQFDKQKYSKGEKVFEQKCTECHVKYMDIALLMKNFIEEDNKLLNLKAPTGNEISFRLKSQIGSINDIEFQIIEASDFVKDYLYYPNKAKTICLEGVVKHFNTMPSLKGKISLSEIDDVAFFLYFLEGFNGVNEFYHDETKF
;
A
#
# COMPACT_ATOMS: atom_id res chain seq x y z
N MET A 1 54.16 -14.98 18.58
CA MET A 1 53.32 -14.06 17.78
C MET A 1 52.71 -14.83 16.62
N ARG A 2 51.42 -15.17 16.67
CA ARG A 2 50.63 -15.59 15.51
C ARG A 2 49.22 -15.09 15.77
N PHE A 3 48.86 -13.99 15.11
CA PHE A 3 47.51 -13.44 15.12
C PHE A 3 46.59 -14.48 14.48
N LEU A 4 45.70 -15.06 15.29
CA LEU A 4 44.57 -15.83 14.78
C LEU A 4 43.56 -14.78 14.28
N ALA A 5 43.43 -14.66 12.95
CA ALA A 5 42.46 -13.77 12.34
C ALA A 5 41.04 -14.21 12.74
N LEU A 6 40.34 -13.33 13.46
CA LEU A 6 38.91 -13.42 13.72
C LEU A 6 38.18 -13.45 12.37
N PHE A 7 37.50 -14.56 12.07
CA PHE A 7 36.50 -14.60 11.01
C PHE A 7 35.21 -14.00 11.58
N CYS A 8 35.09 -12.67 11.57
CA CYS A 8 33.81 -12.00 11.79
C CYS A 8 32.93 -12.26 10.57
N ILE A 9 32.14 -13.34 10.59
CA ILE A 9 30.95 -13.46 9.75
C ILE A 9 29.96 -12.45 10.31
N ILE A 10 30.02 -11.22 9.80
CA ILE A 10 28.98 -10.23 9.99
C ILE A 10 27.78 -10.79 9.23
N PHE A 11 26.89 -11.47 9.96
CA PHE A 11 25.56 -11.80 9.47
C PHE A 11 24.83 -10.48 9.28
N SER A 12 24.96 -9.92 8.08
CA SER A 12 24.08 -8.89 7.61
C SER A 12 22.71 -9.55 7.46
N PHE A 13 21.91 -9.56 8.54
CA PHE A 13 20.46 -9.70 8.46
C PHE A 13 19.93 -8.43 7.77
N ILE A 14 20.25 -8.29 6.49
CA ILE A 14 19.75 -7.23 5.62
C ILE A 14 18.44 -7.79 5.10
N TYR A 15 17.34 -7.35 5.72
CA TYR A 15 15.96 -7.38 5.24
C TYR A 15 15.85 -7.78 3.76
N ALA A 16 15.76 -9.09 3.51
CA ALA A 16 15.57 -9.60 2.16
C ALA A 16 14.11 -9.38 1.78
N LEU A 17 13.90 -8.82 0.61
CA LEU A 17 12.58 -8.57 0.05
C LEU A 17 11.83 -9.88 -0.13
N PRO A 18 10.49 -9.89 -0.02
CA PRO A 18 9.71 -11.04 -0.43
C PRO A 18 10.08 -11.46 -1.85
N GLU A 19 10.14 -12.76 -2.11
CA GLU A 19 10.48 -13.31 -3.44
C GLU A 19 9.55 -12.76 -4.53
N GLN A 20 8.29 -12.49 -4.17
CA GLN A 20 7.25 -11.97 -5.06
C GLN A 20 7.45 -10.49 -5.41
N PHE A 21 8.35 -9.77 -4.72
CA PHE A 21 8.58 -8.36 -4.98
C PHE A 21 9.36 -8.14 -6.28
N ASP A 22 8.74 -7.42 -7.21
CA ASP A 22 9.34 -7.00 -8.48
C ASP A 22 9.46 -5.47 -8.49
N LYS A 23 10.70 -4.98 -8.48
CA LYS A 23 11.00 -3.54 -8.45
C LYS A 23 10.46 -2.81 -9.69
N GLN A 24 10.53 -3.42 -10.87
CA GLN A 24 10.07 -2.79 -12.10
C GLN A 24 8.55 -2.64 -12.10
N LYS A 25 7.83 -3.68 -11.68
CA LYS A 25 6.38 -3.67 -11.55
C LYS A 25 5.92 -2.68 -10.48
N TYR A 26 6.61 -2.65 -9.32
CA TYR A 26 6.36 -1.66 -8.28
C TYR A 26 6.48 -0.22 -8.82
N SER A 27 7.58 0.11 -9.51
CA SER A 27 7.77 1.44 -10.09
C SER A 27 6.79 1.79 -11.21
N LYS A 28 6.28 0.81 -11.97
CA LYS A 28 5.19 1.04 -12.93
C LYS A 28 3.89 1.38 -12.21
N GLY A 29 3.55 0.61 -11.17
CA GLY A 29 2.36 0.84 -10.37
C GLY A 29 2.36 2.19 -9.65
N GLU A 30 3.52 2.61 -9.13
CA GLU A 30 3.67 3.94 -8.52
C GLU A 30 3.36 5.05 -9.53
N LYS A 31 3.86 4.94 -10.77
CA LYS A 31 3.55 5.91 -11.84
C LYS A 31 2.06 5.94 -12.17
N VAL A 32 1.40 4.78 -12.21
CA VAL A 32 -0.06 4.72 -12.41
C VAL A 32 -0.79 5.42 -11.26
N PHE A 33 -0.38 5.16 -10.01
CA PHE A 33 -0.93 5.83 -8.83
C PHE A 33 -0.78 7.35 -8.92
N GLU A 34 0.44 7.81 -9.23
CA GLU A 34 0.75 9.24 -9.37
C GLU A 34 -0.08 9.91 -10.45
N GLN A 35 -0.31 9.24 -11.57
CA GLN A 35 -1.05 9.81 -12.71
C GLN A 35 -2.57 9.75 -12.55
N LYS A 36 -3.11 8.73 -11.86
CA LYS A 36 -4.55 8.42 -11.90
C LYS A 36 -5.24 8.41 -10.54
N CYS A 37 -4.49 8.38 -9.43
CA CYS A 37 -5.06 8.23 -8.09
C CYS A 37 -4.82 9.47 -7.21
N THR A 38 -3.77 10.25 -7.46
CA THR A 38 -3.35 11.39 -6.61
C THR A 38 -4.27 12.60 -6.62
N GLU A 39 -5.24 12.66 -7.53
CA GLU A 39 -6.29 13.68 -7.48
C GLU A 39 -7.05 13.64 -6.14
N CYS A 40 -7.16 12.45 -5.54
CA CYS A 40 -7.89 12.23 -4.29
C CYS A 40 -7.06 11.54 -3.21
N HIS A 41 -6.18 10.61 -3.57
CA HIS A 41 -5.40 9.82 -2.62
C HIS A 41 -4.02 10.43 -2.38
N VAL A 42 -3.68 10.67 -1.12
CA VAL A 42 -2.29 10.97 -0.74
C VAL A 42 -1.53 9.65 -0.65
N LYS A 43 -0.33 9.56 -1.25
CA LYS A 43 0.48 8.33 -1.29
C LYS A 43 0.78 7.79 0.10
N TYR A 44 1.31 8.65 0.97
CA TYR A 44 1.75 8.30 2.31
C TYR A 44 1.39 9.42 3.30
N MET A 45 1.03 9.03 4.52
CA MET A 45 0.85 9.94 5.64
C MET A 45 1.23 9.23 6.93
N ASP A 46 1.83 9.95 7.87
CA ASP A 46 2.15 9.42 9.19
C ASP A 46 0.89 8.89 9.90
N ILE A 47 1.03 7.74 10.57
CA ILE A 47 -0.09 7.02 11.18
C ILE A 47 -0.66 7.81 12.35
N ALA A 48 0.19 8.39 13.19
CA ALA A 48 -0.27 9.18 14.34
C ALA A 48 -1.04 10.41 13.85
N LEU A 49 -0.58 11.02 12.75
CA LEU A 49 -1.28 12.13 12.10
C LEU A 49 -2.63 11.69 11.49
N LEU A 50 -2.71 10.53 10.86
CA LEU A 50 -3.98 9.96 10.34
C LEU A 50 -4.95 9.63 11.48
N MET A 51 -4.48 9.01 12.55
CA MET A 51 -5.27 8.70 13.74
C MET A 51 -5.84 9.97 14.34
N LYS A 52 -5.00 11.00 14.57
CA LYS A 52 -5.48 12.30 15.03
C LYS A 52 -6.53 12.88 14.09
N ASN A 53 -6.26 12.86 12.78
CA ASN A 53 -7.17 13.42 11.78
C ASN A 53 -8.56 12.75 11.82
N PHE A 54 -8.66 11.43 11.81
CA PHE A 54 -9.95 10.72 11.72
C PHE A 54 -10.64 10.52 13.07
N ILE A 55 -9.88 10.29 14.15
CA ILE A 55 -10.43 9.96 15.47
C ILE A 55 -10.74 11.22 16.27
N GLU A 56 -9.81 12.18 16.28
CA GLU A 56 -9.93 13.38 17.12
C GLU A 56 -10.55 14.55 16.37
N GLU A 57 -10.19 14.73 15.10
CA GLU A 57 -10.48 15.96 14.34
C GLU A 57 -11.56 15.78 13.26
N ASP A 58 -12.20 14.61 13.18
CA ASP A 58 -13.31 14.32 12.24
C ASP A 58 -12.97 14.67 10.77
N ASN A 59 -11.73 14.40 10.35
CA ASN A 59 -11.11 14.74 9.06
C ASN A 59 -10.95 16.24 8.76
N LYS A 60 -11.11 17.14 9.75
CA LYS A 60 -10.97 18.60 9.55
C LYS A 60 -9.53 19.08 9.53
N LEU A 61 -8.60 18.29 10.09
CA LEU A 61 -7.18 18.64 10.15
C LEU A 61 -6.52 18.56 8.77
N LEU A 62 -6.67 17.43 8.08
CA LEU A 62 -6.04 17.16 6.78
C LEU A 62 -6.98 17.37 5.60
N ASN A 63 -8.30 17.38 5.82
CA ASN A 63 -9.33 17.51 4.78
C ASN A 63 -9.12 16.51 3.63
N LEU A 64 -8.80 15.25 3.99
CA LEU A 64 -8.56 14.19 3.01
C LEU A 64 -9.84 13.92 2.22
N LYS A 65 -9.69 13.58 0.94
CA LYS A 65 -10.82 13.25 0.05
C LYS A 65 -11.04 11.74 -0.09
N ALA A 66 -10.03 10.95 0.28
CA ALA A 66 -10.02 9.50 0.22
C ALA A 66 -8.98 8.95 1.23
N PRO A 67 -9.00 7.63 1.54
CA PRO A 67 -7.96 6.99 2.34
C PRO A 67 -6.58 7.13 1.68
N THR A 68 -5.50 7.18 2.45
CA THR A 68 -4.15 7.27 1.89
C THR A 68 -3.69 5.94 1.28
N GLY A 69 -2.66 5.98 0.44
CA GLY A 69 -2.08 4.78 -0.17
C GLY A 69 -1.58 3.80 0.90
N ASN A 70 -0.91 4.28 1.95
CA ASN A 70 -0.45 3.43 3.05
C ASN A 70 -1.58 2.84 3.91
N GLU A 71 -2.72 3.53 4.04
CA GLU A 71 -3.94 2.95 4.65
C GLU A 71 -4.50 1.81 3.79
N ILE A 72 -4.64 2.04 2.48
CA ILE A 72 -5.14 1.04 1.54
C ILE A 72 -4.22 -0.18 1.53
N SER A 73 -2.91 0.06 1.45
CA SER A 73 -1.86 -0.95 1.53
C SER A 73 -2.01 -1.85 2.75
N PHE A 74 -2.14 -1.25 3.94
CA PHE A 74 -2.32 -2.00 5.18
C PHE A 74 -3.60 -2.86 5.14
N ARG A 75 -4.69 -2.33 4.57
CA ARG A 75 -5.97 -3.04 4.49
C ARG A 75 -5.95 -4.19 3.49
N LEU A 76 -5.32 -4.02 2.34
CA LEU A 76 -5.18 -5.11 1.37
C LEU A 76 -4.51 -6.33 2.01
N LYS A 77 -3.42 -6.12 2.75
CA LYS A 77 -2.69 -7.21 3.42
C LYS A 77 -3.37 -7.79 4.66
N SER A 78 -4.21 -7.00 5.34
CA SER A 78 -4.84 -7.44 6.59
C SER A 78 -6.25 -7.98 6.40
N GLN A 79 -6.89 -7.74 5.25
CA GLN A 79 -8.31 -8.07 5.04
C GLN A 79 -8.56 -8.96 3.82
N ILE A 80 -7.61 -9.04 2.88
CA ILE A 80 -7.75 -9.86 1.68
C ILE A 80 -6.78 -11.04 1.77
N GLY A 81 -7.28 -12.24 1.48
CA GLY A 81 -6.46 -13.45 1.39
C GLY A 81 -5.76 -13.87 2.68
N SER A 82 -4.76 -14.75 2.51
CA SER A 82 -3.94 -15.30 3.60
C SER A 82 -2.57 -14.66 3.64
N ILE A 83 -2.18 -14.09 4.78
CA ILE A 83 -0.84 -13.52 4.99
C ILE A 83 0.29 -14.57 4.89
N ASN A 84 -0.04 -15.85 5.06
CA ASN A 84 0.92 -16.95 4.94
C ASN A 84 1.13 -17.41 3.48
N ASP A 85 0.39 -16.84 2.53
CA ASP A 85 0.45 -17.17 1.11
C ASP A 85 0.47 -15.88 0.27
N ILE A 86 1.62 -15.20 0.29
CA ILE A 86 1.81 -13.90 -0.35
C ILE A 86 1.51 -13.94 -1.85
N GLU A 87 1.87 -15.04 -2.53
CA GLU A 87 1.64 -15.19 -3.96
C GLU A 87 0.15 -15.13 -4.29
N PHE A 88 -0.68 -15.93 -3.60
CA PHE A 88 -2.13 -15.89 -3.80
C PHE A 88 -2.76 -14.60 -3.27
N GLN A 89 -2.26 -14.07 -2.15
CA GLN A 89 -2.78 -12.83 -1.57
C GLN A 89 -2.64 -11.64 -2.52
N ILE A 90 -1.54 -11.55 -3.29
CA ILE A 90 -1.34 -10.50 -4.31
C ILE A 90 -2.40 -10.60 -5.41
N ILE A 91 -2.74 -11.82 -5.84
CA ILE A 91 -3.75 -12.05 -6.89
C ILE A 91 -5.13 -11.61 -6.38
N GLU A 92 -5.50 -12.04 -5.17
CA GLU A 92 -6.79 -11.67 -4.55
C GLU A 92 -6.88 -10.16 -4.29
N ALA A 93 -5.77 -9.53 -3.88
CA ALA A 93 -5.70 -8.08 -3.74
C ALA A 93 -5.88 -7.37 -5.09
N SER A 94 -5.29 -7.87 -6.18
CA SER A 94 -5.48 -7.32 -7.52
C SER A 94 -6.94 -7.44 -7.98
N ASP A 95 -7.57 -8.60 -7.76
CA ASP A 95 -8.98 -8.82 -8.10
C ASP A 95 -9.91 -7.91 -7.30
N PHE A 96 -9.64 -7.71 -6.02
CA PHE A 96 -10.35 -6.74 -5.19
C PHE A 96 -10.21 -5.32 -5.75
N VAL A 97 -8.98 -4.87 -6.01
CA VAL A 97 -8.71 -3.52 -6.54
C VAL A 97 -9.41 -3.33 -7.88
N LYS A 98 -9.36 -4.32 -8.77
CA LYS A 98 -10.05 -4.30 -10.06
C LYS A 98 -11.57 -4.16 -9.92
N ASP A 99 -12.21 -4.96 -9.08
CA ASP A 99 -13.66 -4.85 -8.83
C ASP A 99 -14.00 -3.48 -8.26
N TYR A 100 -13.22 -2.99 -7.28
CA TYR A 100 -13.48 -1.72 -6.63
C TYR A 100 -13.26 -0.51 -7.56
N LEU A 101 -12.26 -0.55 -8.44
CA LEU A 101 -12.00 0.52 -9.42
C LEU A 101 -13.08 0.58 -10.52
N TYR A 102 -13.62 -0.56 -10.94
CA TYR A 102 -14.67 -0.59 -11.97
C TYR A 102 -16.08 -0.40 -11.39
N TYR A 103 -16.35 -0.96 -10.22
CA TYR A 103 -17.66 -0.98 -9.58
C TYR A 103 -17.57 -0.53 -8.11
N PRO A 104 -17.11 0.71 -7.85
CA PRO A 104 -16.89 1.21 -6.50
C PRO A 104 -18.19 1.21 -5.71
N ASN A 105 -18.14 0.64 -4.52
CA ASN A 105 -19.26 0.62 -3.58
C ASN A 105 -18.70 0.69 -2.16
N LYS A 106 -19.16 1.68 -1.37
CA LYS A 106 -18.74 1.82 0.02
C LYS A 106 -18.97 0.56 0.85
N ALA A 107 -20.02 -0.21 0.56
CA ALA A 107 -20.31 -1.46 1.28
C ALA A 107 -19.27 -2.57 1.01
N LYS A 108 -18.46 -2.44 -0.04
CA LYS A 108 -17.36 -3.37 -0.37
C LYS A 108 -16.01 -2.91 0.18
N THR A 109 -15.96 -1.78 0.90
CA THR A 109 -14.68 -1.22 1.35
C THR A 109 -13.98 -2.16 2.33
N ILE A 110 -12.66 -2.23 2.23
CA ILE A 110 -11.79 -2.90 3.21
C ILE A 110 -11.28 -1.94 4.29
N CYS A 111 -11.55 -0.64 4.16
CA CYS A 111 -11.16 0.37 5.13
C CYS A 111 -12.16 0.41 6.31
N LEU A 112 -11.72 0.91 7.46
CA LEU A 112 -12.59 1.03 8.63
C LEU A 112 -13.76 1.98 8.38
N GLU A 113 -14.90 1.67 8.97
CA GLU A 113 -16.08 2.55 8.97
C GLU A 113 -15.74 3.96 9.46
N GLY A 114 -14.95 4.06 10.53
CA GLY A 114 -14.50 5.34 11.08
C GLY A 114 -13.68 6.20 10.11
N VAL A 115 -13.10 5.61 9.07
CA VAL A 115 -12.38 6.32 8.01
C VAL A 115 -13.32 6.58 6.81
N VAL A 116 -14.03 5.55 6.35
CA VAL A 116 -14.86 5.63 5.13
C VAL A 116 -16.07 6.54 5.28
N LYS A 117 -16.58 6.73 6.51
CA LYS A 117 -17.69 7.66 6.78
C LYS A 117 -17.42 9.10 6.31
N HIS A 118 -16.15 9.49 6.20
CA HIS A 118 -15.75 10.84 5.80
C HIS A 118 -15.72 11.06 4.28
N PHE A 119 -15.83 10.00 3.49
CA PHE A 119 -15.62 10.07 2.04
C PHE A 119 -16.88 9.76 1.26
N ASN A 120 -16.99 10.31 0.06
CA ASN A 120 -18.00 9.90 -0.91
C ASN A 120 -17.62 8.58 -1.58
N THR A 121 -18.56 7.96 -2.29
CA THR A 121 -18.24 6.77 -3.07
C THR A 121 -17.24 7.17 -4.16
N MET A 122 -16.16 6.40 -4.29
CA MET A 122 -15.15 6.63 -5.32
C MET A 122 -15.81 6.64 -6.73
N PRO A 123 -15.40 7.53 -7.64
CA PRO A 123 -15.86 7.47 -9.02
C PRO A 123 -15.30 6.24 -9.74
N SER A 124 -16.10 5.62 -10.62
CA SER A 124 -15.62 4.49 -11.43
C SER A 124 -14.50 4.94 -12.38
N LEU A 125 -13.45 4.11 -12.48
CA LEU A 125 -12.38 4.25 -13.45
C LEU A 125 -12.56 3.34 -14.67
N LYS A 126 -13.71 2.67 -14.82
CA LYS A 126 -14.00 1.84 -16.00
C LYS A 126 -13.86 2.68 -17.28
N GLY A 127 -13.00 2.24 -18.18
CA GLY A 127 -12.66 2.95 -19.42
C GLY A 127 -11.62 4.08 -19.27
N LYS A 128 -11.19 4.41 -18.05
CA LYS A 128 -10.11 5.39 -17.77
C LYS A 128 -8.79 4.74 -17.35
N ILE A 129 -8.85 3.47 -16.93
CA ILE A 129 -7.70 2.65 -16.56
C ILE A 129 -7.81 1.27 -17.23
N SER A 130 -6.70 0.81 -17.80
CA SER A 130 -6.59 -0.52 -18.42
C SER A 130 -6.37 -1.61 -17.37
N LEU A 131 -6.60 -2.88 -17.74
CA LEU A 131 -6.37 -4.02 -16.85
C LEU A 131 -4.90 -4.12 -16.41
N SER A 132 -3.95 -3.90 -17.31
CA SER A 132 -2.52 -3.93 -16.97
C SER A 132 -2.15 -2.83 -15.99
N GLU A 133 -2.71 -1.61 -16.14
CA GLU A 133 -2.46 -0.52 -15.20
C GLU A 133 -3.09 -0.81 -13.82
N ILE A 134 -4.23 -1.51 -13.79
CA ILE A 134 -4.83 -1.97 -12.54
C ILE A 134 -3.90 -2.97 -11.83
N ASP A 135 -3.40 -3.96 -12.55
CA ASP A 135 -2.49 -4.96 -11.97
C ASP A 135 -1.19 -4.33 -11.46
N ASP A 136 -0.67 -3.33 -12.17
CA ASP A 136 0.51 -2.58 -11.75
C ASP A 136 0.22 -1.75 -10.48
N VAL A 137 -0.88 -0.97 -10.44
CA VAL A 137 -1.20 -0.14 -9.26
C VAL A 137 -1.60 -0.97 -8.05
N ALA A 138 -2.27 -2.10 -8.24
CA ALA A 138 -2.59 -3.03 -7.16
C ALA A 138 -1.32 -3.62 -6.55
N PHE A 139 -0.36 -4.01 -7.39
CA PHE A 139 0.94 -4.49 -6.94
C PHE A 139 1.72 -3.43 -6.16
N PHE A 140 1.74 -2.19 -6.66
CA PHE A 140 2.32 -1.05 -5.94
C PHE A 140 1.65 -0.85 -4.58
N LEU A 141 0.32 -0.77 -4.52
CA LEU A 141 -0.42 -0.59 -3.27
C LEU A 141 -0.18 -1.74 -2.28
N TYR A 142 -0.06 -2.98 -2.76
CA TYR A 142 0.21 -4.13 -1.89
C TYR A 142 1.57 -4.01 -1.19
N PHE A 143 2.61 -3.62 -1.91
CA PHE A 143 3.98 -3.50 -1.40
C PHE A 143 4.36 -2.13 -0.85
N LEU A 144 3.54 -1.09 -1.09
CA LEU A 144 3.73 0.23 -0.51
C LEU A 144 3.78 0.13 1.01
N GLU A 145 4.69 0.85 1.66
CA GLU A 145 4.82 0.79 3.11
C GLU A 145 3.47 1.06 3.81
N GLY A 146 3.02 0.11 4.63
CA GLY A 146 1.78 0.18 5.39
C GLY A 146 2.03 0.56 6.85
N PHE A 147 1.10 0.23 7.74
CA PHE A 147 1.27 0.47 9.17
C PHE A 147 2.14 -0.58 9.85
N ASN A 148 2.88 -0.18 10.90
CA ASN A 148 3.65 -1.04 11.80
C ASN A 148 4.71 -1.94 11.14
N GLY A 149 5.39 -1.48 10.09
CA GLY A 149 6.42 -2.28 9.44
C GLY A 149 5.89 -3.53 8.72
N VAL A 150 4.56 -3.64 8.53
CA VAL A 150 3.94 -4.68 7.68
C VAL A 150 4.41 -4.56 6.21
N ASN A 151 5.22 -3.54 5.91
CA ASN A 151 6.10 -3.41 4.75
C ASN A 151 7.32 -2.53 5.12
N GLU A 152 8.12 -2.86 6.14
CA GLU A 152 9.36 -2.12 6.51
C GLU A 152 10.46 -2.13 5.40
N PHE A 153 10.10 -2.55 4.19
CA PHE A 153 11.03 -2.80 3.10
C PHE A 153 11.28 -1.60 2.19
N TYR A 154 10.53 -0.48 2.24
CA TYR A 154 10.57 0.48 1.12
C TYR A 154 10.27 1.97 1.37
N HIS A 155 10.58 2.51 2.55
CA HIS A 155 10.81 3.96 2.66
C HIS A 155 12.21 4.25 3.18
N ASP A 156 13.20 4.12 2.29
CA ASP A 156 14.56 4.59 2.52
C ASP A 156 14.91 5.60 1.43
N GLU A 157 14.80 6.90 1.75
CA GLU A 157 15.16 8.01 0.86
C GLU A 157 16.63 7.97 0.41
N THR A 158 17.49 7.18 1.06
CA THR A 158 18.91 7.03 0.70
C THR A 158 19.16 5.93 -0.34
N LYS A 159 18.13 5.14 -0.70
CA LYS A 159 18.22 4.03 -1.65
C LYS A 159 17.47 4.26 -2.97
N PHE A 160 17.01 5.50 -3.21
CA PHE A 160 16.40 5.94 -4.46
C PHE A 160 17.10 7.20 -4.99
#